data_AF-A0A973SP55-F1
#
_entry.id   AF-A0A973SP55-F1
#
_cell.length_a   1.000
_cell.length_b   1.000
_cell.length_c   1.000
_cell.angle_alpha   90.00
_cell.angle_beta   90.00
_cell.angle_gamma   90.00
#
_symmetry.space_group_name_H-M   'P 1'
#
loop_
_entity.id
_entity.type
_entity.pdbx_description
1 polymer ?
#
loop_
_entity_poly.entity_id
_entity_poly.type
_entity_poly.pdbx_seq_one_letter_code
_entity_poly.pdbx_strand_id
1 'polypeptide(L)' 'MFAIRARRLFDGVDLHENRTVVVDGWRIHDVDGDVPDALDLGDATFLPGLIVCHVHL' A
#
# COMPACT_ATOMS: atom_id res chain seq x y z
N MET A 1 3.15 14.13 0.21
CA MET A 1 2.95 13.03 1.15
C MET A 1 1.48 12.74 1.38
N PHE A 2 1.08 11.47 1.35
CA PHE A 2 -0.24 10.98 1.74
C PHE A 2 -0.12 9.58 2.34
N ALA A 3 -1.15 9.11 3.05
CA ALA A 3 -1.18 7.80 3.65
C ALA A 3 -2.33 6.95 3.10
N ILE A 4 -2.12 5.64 3.01
CA ILE A 4 -3.12 4.65 2.64
C ILE A 4 -3.21 3.63 3.76
N ARG A 5 -4.43 3.32 4.21
CA ARG A 5 -4.70 2.24 5.17
C ARG A 5 -5.56 1.17 4.51
N ALA A 6 -5.28 -0.09 4.80
CA ALA A 6 -6.08 -1.22 4.33
C ALA A 6 -6.23 -2.28 5.41
N ARG A 7 -7.28 -3.09 5.32
CA ARG A 7 -7.45 -4.24 6.23
C ARG A 7 -6.30 -5.23 6.11
N ARG A 8 -5.82 -5.48 4.89
CA ARG A 8 -4.71 -6.40 4.61
C ARG A 8 -3.65 -5.70 3.76
N LEU A 9 -2.38 -5.91 4.09
CA LEU A 9 -1.23 -5.46 3.32
C LEU A 9 -0.33 -6.64 3.02
N PHE A 10 -0.12 -6.94 1.76
CA PHE A 10 0.87 -7.92 1.32
C PHE A 10 2.13 -7.17 0.88
N ASP A 11 3.28 -7.45 1.49
CA ASP A 11 4.53 -6.74 1.21
C ASP A 11 5.40 -7.41 0.12
N GLY A 12 4.93 -8.53 -0.44
CA GLY A 12 5.69 -9.38 -1.35
C GLY A 12 6.23 -10.65 -0.71
N VAL A 13 6.18 -10.75 0.63
CA VAL A 13 6.61 -11.90 1.42
C VAL A 13 5.49 -12.36 2.37
N ASP A 14 5.01 -11.46 3.22
CA ASP A 14 4.06 -11.72 4.29
C ASP A 14 2.76 -10.92 4.14
N LEU A 15 1.68 -11.43 4.73
CA LEU A 15 0.40 -10.75 4.85
C LEU A 15 0.25 -10.12 6.24
N HIS A 16 0.11 -8.80 6.27
CA HIS A 16 -0.07 -8.00 7.47
C HIS A 16 -1.51 -7.50 7.58
N GLU A 17 -1.99 -7.24 8.79
CA GLU A 17 -3.30 -6.64 9.02
C GLU A 17 -3.20 -5.19 9.51
N ASN A 18 -4.16 -4.36 9.08
CA ASN A 18 -4.41 -3.01 9.59
C ASN A 18 -3.16 -2.10 9.59
N ARG A 19 -2.37 -2.15 8.52
CA ARG A 19 -1.17 -1.33 8.31
C ARG A 19 -1.48 -0.06 7.53
N THR A 20 -0.64 0.95 7.74
CA THR A 20 -0.66 2.21 6.99
C THR A 20 0.60 2.35 6.15
N VAL A 21 0.49 2.70 4.87
CA VAL A 21 1.62 3.00 3.99
C VAL A 21 1.67 4.50 3.75
N VAL A 22 2.83 5.09 4.00
CA VAL A 22 3.10 6.51 3.73
C VAL A 22 3.82 6.62 2.40
N VAL A 23 3.26 7.41 1.50
CA VAL A 23 3.84 7.70 0.19
C VAL A 23 4.27 9.16 0.16
N ASP A 24 5.52 9.40 -0.21
CA ASP A 24 6.01 10.75 -0.49
C ASP A 24 6.59 10.84 -1.91
N GLY A 25 5.97 11.71 -2.72
CA GLY A 25 6.22 11.79 -4.15
C GLY A 25 6.05 10.44 -4.84
N TRP A 26 7.18 9.86 -5.27
CA TRP A 26 7.26 8.61 -6.05
C TRP A 26 7.75 7.41 -5.24
N ARG A 27 7.85 7.55 -3.92
CA ARG A 27 8.41 6.52 -3.04
C ARG A 27 7.47 6.20 -1.90
N ILE A 28 7.47 4.92 -1.51
CA ILE A 28 7.04 4.53 -0.17
C ILE A 28 8.09 5.10 0.79
N HIS A 29 7.66 6.01 1.65
CA HIS A 29 8.51 6.68 2.63
C HIS A 29 8.59 5.88 3.93
N ASP A 30 7.44 5.34 4.37
CA ASP A 30 7.34 4.62 5.65
C ASP A 30 6.16 3.63 5.67
N VAL A 31 6.17 2.72 6.63
CA VAL A 31 5.06 1.84 6.99
C VAL A 31 4.75 2.07 8.47
N ASP A 32 3.48 2.30 8.78
CA ASP A 32 2.95 2.69 10.09
C ASP A 32 3.39 4.08 10.59
N GLY A 33 3.82 4.94 9.67
CA GLY A 33 4.09 6.35 9.96
C GLY A 33 2.81 7.12 10.33
N ASP A 34 2.94 8.05 11.27
CA ASP A 34 1.83 8.87 11.75
C ASP A 34 1.55 10.03 10.78
N VAL A 35 0.57 9.83 9.90
CA VAL A 35 0.10 10.83 8.95
C VAL A 35 -1.40 10.99 9.11
N PRO A 36 -1.89 12.21 9.42
CA PRO A 36 -3.33 12.46 9.49
C PRO A 36 -4.00 12.22 8.13
N ASP A 37 -5.28 11.82 8.19
CA ASP A 37 -6.15 11.64 7.01
C ASP A 37 -5.70 10.57 5.99
N ALA A 38 -5.35 9.39 6.48
CA ALA A 38 -5.09 8.24 5.61
C ALA A 38 -6.34 7.88 4.77
N LEU A 39 -6.13 7.65 3.47
CA LEU A 39 -7.14 7.06 2.60
C LEU A 39 -7.41 5.62 3.05
N ASP A 40 -8.62 5.37 3.56
CA ASP A 40 -9.03 4.05 4.02
C ASP A 40 -9.63 3.23 2.89
N LEU A 41 -9.00 2.10 2.57
CA LEU A 41 -9.48 1.14 1.58
C LEU A 41 -10.49 0.13 2.16
N GLY A 42 -10.78 0.18 3.46
CA GLY A 42 -11.70 -0.73 4.14
C GLY A 42 -11.20 -2.17 4.11
N ASP A 43 -12.08 -3.13 3.82
CA ASP A 43 -11.79 -4.58 3.80
C ASP A 43 -10.97 -5.06 2.58
N ALA A 44 -10.19 -4.17 1.96
CA ALA A 44 -9.35 -4.49 0.82
C ALA A 44 -8.01 -5.12 1.23
N THR A 45 -7.38 -5.77 0.25
CA THR A 45 -5.96 -6.15 0.29
C THR A 45 -5.16 -5.16 -0.56
N PHE A 46 -4.22 -4.46 0.06
CA PHE A 46 -3.24 -3.62 -0.61
C PHE A 46 -1.96 -4.42 -0.87
N LEU A 47 -1.39 -4.27 -2.07
CA LEU A 47 -0.22 -5.04 -2.52
C LEU A 47 0.60 -4.23 -3.54
N PRO A 48 1.88 -4.58 -3.76
CA PRO A 48 2.65 -4.07 -4.89
C PRO A 48 1.88 -4.23 -6.21
N GLY A 49 1.99 -3.23 -7.07
CA GLY A 49 1.37 -3.27 -8.39
C GLY A 49 1.84 -4.49 -9.18
N LEU A 50 0.89 -5.17 -9.82
CA LEU A 50 1.20 -6.35 -10.62
C LEU A 50 2.08 -5.97 -11.81
N ILE A 51 3.08 -6.81 -12.09
CA ILE A 51 3.97 -6.64 -13.23
C ILE A 51 3.50 -7.58 -14.34
N VAL A 52 3.08 -7.01 -15.47
CA VAL A 52 2.77 -7.76 -16.68
C VAL A 52 4.03 -7.80 -17.55
N CYS A 53 4.69 -8.95 -17.60
CA CYS A 53 5.96 -9.09 -18.31
C CYS A 53 5.82 -9.14 -19.83
N HIS A 54 4.65 -9.50 -20.35
CA HIS A 54 4.41 -9.62 -21.78
C HIS A 54 2.93 -9.40 -22.09
N VAL A 55 2.63 -8.49 -23.02
CA VAL A 55 1.27 -8.25 -23.54
C VAL A 55 1.36 -7.93 -25.04
N HIS A 56 0.40 -8.41 -25.82
CA HIS A 56 0.18 -7.93 -27.19
C HIS A 56 -0.91 -6.85 -27.14
N LEU A 57 -0.57 -5.64 -27.56
CA LEU A 57 -1.48 -4.49 -27.59
C LEU A 57 -2.27 -4.41 -28.90
#